data_AF-A0A0S8AFW6-F1
#
_entry.id   AF-A0A0S8AFW6-F1
#
_cell.length_a   1.000
_cell.length_b   1.000
_cell.length_c   1.000
_cell.angle_alpha   90.00
_cell.angle_beta   90.00
_cell.angle_gamma   90.00
#
_symmetry.space_group_name_H-M   'P 1'
#
loop_
_entity.id
_entity.type
_entity.pdbx_description
1 polymer ?
#
loop_
_entity_poly.entity_id
_entity_poly.type
_entity_poly.pdbx_seq_one_letter_code
_entity_poly.pdbx_strand_id
1 'polypeptide(L)'
;RDFAVEGQFRFGFKKFDIGLRGGIIDRDQGTDIVLGVEGRGRVFDHTQGNFPLDGAVVVGVGTNEFDVWTIPSAGLSLGRRVDLDGFSFVLYGQPTLFVFSGNDNTDLKFGLGFGGDFKVGQALDLRVSAGVFDGPKGLAVSLVWIR
;
A
#
# COMPACT_ATOMS: atom_id res chain seq x y z
N ARG A 1 9.33 11.47 17.03
CA ARG A 1 8.08 10.86 16.56
C ARG A 1 8.18 10.76 15.05
N ASP A 2 8.23 9.54 14.52
CA ASP A 2 8.47 9.36 13.08
C ASP A 2 7.15 9.34 12.30
N PHE A 3 7.09 10.09 11.21
CA PHE A 3 5.91 10.18 10.34
C PHE A 3 6.30 10.23 8.87
N ALA A 4 5.64 9.43 8.05
CA ALA A 4 5.90 9.35 6.61
C ALA A 4 4.76 9.96 5.79
N VAL A 5 5.13 10.59 4.67
CA VAL A 5 4.22 10.98 3.59
C VAL A 5 4.73 10.39 2.29
N GLU A 6 3.89 9.60 1.62
CA GLU A 6 4.25 8.93 0.37
C GLU A 6 3.25 9.22 -0.75
N GLY A 7 3.79 9.45 -1.95
CA GLY A 7 3.07 9.44 -3.21
C GLY A 7 3.28 8.12 -3.94
N GLN A 8 2.26 7.66 -4.68
CA GLN A 8 2.42 6.50 -5.56
C GLN A 8 1.73 6.69 -6.91
N PHE A 9 2.42 6.29 -7.97
CA PHE A 9 1.84 6.18 -9.31
C PHE A 9 1.70 4.70 -9.66
N ARG A 10 0.51 4.26 -10.06
CA ARG A 10 0.24 2.85 -10.38
C ARG A 10 -0.32 2.66 -11.79
N PHE A 11 0.04 1.53 -12.39
CA PHE A 11 -0.52 1.02 -13.63
C PHE A 11 -1.25 -0.30 -13.35
N GLY A 12 -2.56 -0.34 -13.65
CA GLY A 12 -3.40 -1.53 -13.50
C GLY A 12 -3.59 -2.29 -14.82
N PHE A 13 -3.57 -3.62 -14.75
CA PHE A 13 -3.98 -4.53 -15.82
C PHE A 13 -4.79 -5.70 -15.25
N LYS A 14 -6.06 -5.80 -15.65
CA LYS A 14 -7.01 -6.82 -15.18
C LYS A 14 -7.10 -6.87 -13.65
N LYS A 15 -6.63 -7.97 -13.02
CA LYS A 15 -6.67 -8.22 -11.58
C LYS A 15 -5.38 -7.82 -10.86
N PHE A 16 -4.40 -7.30 -11.58
CA PHE A 16 -3.08 -6.95 -11.06
C PHE A 16 -2.78 -5.48 -11.30
N ASP A 17 -2.08 -4.85 -10.35
CA ASP A 17 -1.58 -3.49 -10.51
C ASP A 17 -0.15 -3.40 -9.95
N ILE A 18 0.69 -2.59 -10.60
CA ILE A 18 2.07 -2.31 -10.18
C ILE A 18 2.25 -0.81 -10.01
N GLY A 19 3.00 -0.39 -8.99
CA GLY A 19 3.21 1.02 -8.72
C GLY A 19 4.60 1.38 -8.26
N LEU A 20 5.01 2.58 -8.63
CA LEU A 20 6.20 3.27 -8.14
C LEU A 20 5.80 4.17 -6.97
N ARG A 21 6.47 3.98 -5.84
CA ARG A 21 6.25 4.69 -4.58
C ARG A 21 7.42 5.64 -4.32
N GLY A 22 7.13 6.82 -3.80
CA GLY A 22 8.15 7.79 -3.42
C GLY A 22 7.64 8.78 -2.39
N GLY A 23 8.46 9.10 -1.40
CA GLY A 23 8.01 9.91 -0.27
C GLY A 23 9.14 10.38 0.62
N ILE A 24 8.74 10.92 1.77
CA ILE A 24 9.64 11.35 2.83
C ILE A 24 9.24 10.74 4.17
N ILE A 25 10.23 10.46 5.01
CA ILE A 25 10.04 10.08 6.41
C ILE A 25 10.67 11.17 7.27
N ASP A 26 9.85 11.86 8.05
CA ASP A 26 10.33 12.75 9.09
C ASP A 26 10.71 11.92 10.32
N ARG A 27 11.93 12.11 10.82
CA ARG A 27 12.46 11.47 12.03
C ARG A 27 13.03 12.52 12.94
N ASP A 28 13.20 12.17 14.22
CA ASP A 28 13.72 13.10 15.24
C ASP A 28 15.12 13.68 14.91
N GLN A 29 15.87 13.09 13.96
CA GLN A 29 17.21 13.51 13.57
C GLN A 29 17.33 14.03 12.11
N GLY A 30 16.23 14.09 11.35
CA GLY A 30 16.27 14.53 9.94
C GLY A 30 15.13 13.96 9.08
N THR A 31 15.16 14.30 7.79
CA THR A 31 14.19 13.83 6.81
C THR A 31 14.85 12.89 5.81
N ASP A 32 14.33 11.68 5.69
CA ASP A 32 14.77 10.69 4.71
C ASP A 32 13.90 10.72 3.47
N ILE A 33 14.47 10.38 2.33
CA ILE A 33 13.72 10.07 1.11
C ILE A 33 13.49 8.56 1.02
N VAL A 34 12.27 8.17 0.66
CA VAL A 34 11.93 6.77 0.39
C VAL A 34 11.50 6.57 -1.04
N LEU A 35 11.88 5.42 -1.59
CA LEU A 35 11.48 4.97 -2.92
C LEU A 35 11.17 3.48 -2.89
N GLY A 36 10.23 3.05 -3.73
CA GLY A 36 9.95 1.63 -3.84
C GLY A 36 9.05 1.26 -5.00
N VAL A 37 8.85 -0.04 -5.13
CA VAL A 37 7.91 -0.63 -6.05
C VAL A 37 6.96 -1.55 -5.29
N GLU A 38 5.71 -1.59 -5.71
CA GLU A 38 4.69 -2.44 -5.12
C GLU A 38 3.84 -3.08 -6.21
N GLY A 39 3.63 -4.40 -6.11
CA GLY A 39 2.64 -5.14 -6.89
C GLY A 39 1.47 -5.55 -6.01
N ARG A 40 0.26 -5.48 -6.55
CA ARG A 40 -0.97 -5.94 -5.91
C ARG A 40 -1.76 -6.82 -6.86
N GLY A 41 -2.12 -8.01 -6.42
CA GLY A 41 -2.96 -8.96 -7.17
C GLY A 41 -4.19 -9.35 -6.39
N ARG A 42 -5.38 -9.22 -7.00
CA ARG A 42 -6.63 -9.72 -6.40
C ARG A 42 -6.63 -11.25 -6.41
N VAL A 43 -6.88 -11.84 -5.25
CA VAL A 43 -6.83 -13.29 -5.03
C VAL A 43 -8.22 -13.88 -4.85
N PHE A 44 -9.07 -13.23 -4.05
CA PHE A 44 -10.43 -13.67 -3.81
C PHE A 44 -11.39 -12.51 -4.07
N ASP A 45 -12.43 -12.77 -4.84
CA ASP A 45 -13.53 -11.83 -5.03
C ASP A 45 -14.68 -12.26 -4.10
N HIS A 46 -15.45 -11.29 -3.59
CA HIS A 46 -16.63 -11.56 -2.77
C HIS A 46 -17.56 -12.56 -3.46
N THR A 47 -17.97 -13.59 -2.71
CA THR A 47 -19.04 -14.51 -3.12
C THR A 47 -20.08 -14.54 -2.01
N GLN A 48 -21.37 -14.46 -2.38
CA GLN A 48 -22.49 -14.46 -1.43
C GLN A 48 -22.52 -15.68 -0.49
N GLY A 49 -21.80 -16.76 -0.81
CA GLY A 49 -21.75 -17.99 -0.01
C GLY A 49 -20.59 -18.11 0.98
N ASN A 50 -19.42 -17.50 0.76
CA ASN A 50 -18.18 -17.95 1.43
C ASN A 50 -17.38 -16.85 2.14
N PHE A 51 -17.30 -15.62 1.60
CA PHE A 51 -16.47 -14.58 2.24
C PHE A 51 -16.98 -13.17 1.90
N PRO A 52 -17.19 -12.29 2.91
CA PRO A 52 -17.82 -10.99 2.72
C PRO A 52 -16.89 -9.91 2.16
N LEU A 53 -15.60 -10.21 1.96
CA LEU A 53 -14.57 -9.24 1.56
C LEU A 53 -13.89 -9.67 0.25
N ASP A 54 -13.44 -8.68 -0.51
CA ASP A 54 -12.48 -8.84 -1.59
C ASP A 54 -11.06 -8.88 -0.99
N GLY A 55 -10.27 -9.86 -1.43
CA GLY A 55 -8.91 -10.10 -0.94
C GLY A 55 -7.87 -9.87 -2.04
N ALA A 56 -6.78 -9.20 -1.70
CA ALA A 56 -5.62 -9.03 -2.56
C ALA A 56 -4.32 -9.27 -1.80
N VAL A 57 -3.35 -9.87 -2.48
CA VAL A 57 -1.96 -9.96 -1.99
C VAL A 57 -1.21 -8.74 -2.49
N VAL A 58 -0.45 -8.13 -1.59
CA VAL A 58 0.40 -6.98 -1.86
C VAL A 58 1.83 -7.37 -1.54
N VAL A 59 2.73 -7.15 -2.49
CA VAL A 59 4.16 -7.36 -2.30
C VAL A 59 4.91 -6.11 -2.74
N GLY A 60 5.90 -5.68 -1.98
CA GLY A 60 6.68 -4.51 -2.33
C GLY A 60 8.10 -4.59 -1.85
N VAL A 61 8.96 -3.80 -2.46
CA VAL A 61 10.34 -3.58 -2.03
C VAL A 61 10.64 -2.10 -2.11
N GLY A 62 11.37 -1.59 -1.12
CA GLY A 62 11.78 -0.19 -1.06
C GLY A 62 13.12 0.02 -0.39
N THR A 63 13.57 1.27 -0.44
CA THR A 63 14.80 1.78 0.14
C THR A 63 14.53 3.13 0.81
N ASN A 64 15.30 3.41 1.86
CA ASN A 64 15.37 4.71 2.48
C ASN A 64 16.79 5.23 2.22
N GLU A 65 16.92 6.46 1.74
CA GLU A 65 18.20 7.17 1.59
C GLU A 65 19.24 6.53 0.65
N PHE A 66 18.81 5.74 -0.35
CA PHE A 66 19.62 5.12 -1.43
C PHE A 66 20.78 4.19 -1.04
N ASP A 67 21.27 4.25 0.19
CA ASP A 67 22.36 3.41 0.73
C ASP A 67 21.83 2.20 1.52
N VAL A 68 20.57 2.22 1.97
CA VAL A 68 19.93 1.09 2.67
C VAL A 68 18.84 0.50 1.79
N TRP A 69 19.14 -0.62 1.13
CA TRP A 69 18.19 -1.38 0.34
C TRP A 69 17.52 -2.44 1.20
N THR A 70 16.22 -2.64 0.95
CA THR A 70 15.46 -3.87 1.23
C THR A 70 14.50 -3.72 2.41
N ILE A 71 13.34 -3.14 2.11
CA ILE A 71 12.08 -3.37 2.83
C ILE A 71 11.19 -4.29 1.99
N PRO A 72 11.45 -5.62 1.86
CA PRO A 72 10.45 -6.55 1.35
C PRO A 72 9.25 -6.46 2.27
N SER A 73 8.10 -6.27 1.66
CA SER A 73 6.82 -6.24 2.33
C SER A 73 5.89 -7.24 1.69
N ALA A 74 5.15 -7.96 2.53
CA ALA A 74 4.10 -8.87 2.10
C ALA A 74 2.86 -8.60 2.95
N GLY A 75 1.78 -8.23 2.28
CA GLY A 75 0.53 -7.83 2.93
C GLY A 75 -0.68 -8.49 2.30
N LEU A 76 -1.74 -8.57 3.11
CA LEU A 76 -3.05 -9.04 2.70
C LEU A 76 -4.03 -7.89 2.80
N SER A 77 -4.42 -7.33 1.67
CA SER A 77 -5.46 -6.31 1.59
C SER A 77 -6.83 -6.99 1.60
N LEU A 78 -7.64 -6.71 2.61
CA LEU A 78 -9.00 -7.20 2.76
C LEU A 78 -9.94 -6.00 2.78
N GLY A 79 -10.84 -5.93 1.80
CA GLY A 79 -11.73 -4.79 1.67
C GLY A 79 -13.11 -5.14 1.15
N ARG A 80 -13.99 -4.15 1.14
CA ARG A 80 -15.34 -4.31 0.60
C ARG A 80 -15.64 -3.19 -0.36
N ARG A 81 -16.07 -3.55 -1.57
CA ARG A 81 -16.66 -2.59 -2.50
C ARG A 81 -18.02 -2.12 -1.99
N VAL A 82 -18.19 -0.80 -2.02
CA VAL A 82 -19.45 -0.11 -1.79
C VAL A 82 -19.80 0.62 -3.07
N ASP A 83 -20.94 0.26 -3.64
CA ASP A 83 -21.49 0.90 -4.84
C ASP A 83 -22.67 1.78 -4.42
N LEU A 84 -22.56 3.08 -4.72
CA LEU A 84 -23.60 4.09 -4.56
C LEU A 84 -23.96 4.64 -5.95
N ASP A 85 -25.13 5.27 -6.09
CA ASP A 85 -25.55 5.85 -7.35
C ASP A 85 -24.54 6.90 -7.86
N GLY A 86 -23.79 6.53 -8.90
CA GLY A 86 -22.76 7.36 -9.52
C GLY A 86 -21.38 7.34 -8.86
N PHE A 87 -21.16 6.57 -7.78
CA PHE A 87 -19.88 6.52 -7.06
C PHE A 87 -19.59 5.12 -6.50
N SER A 88 -18.36 4.65 -6.67
CA SER A 88 -17.91 3.35 -6.15
C SER A 88 -16.59 3.51 -5.43
N PHE A 89 -16.48 2.89 -4.27
CA PHE A 89 -15.26 2.89 -3.47
C PHE A 89 -15.03 1.56 -2.76
N VAL A 90 -13.78 1.30 -2.40
CA VAL A 90 -13.39 0.11 -1.63
C VAL A 90 -12.68 0.58 -0.37
N LEU A 91 -13.23 0.25 0.80
CA LEU A 91 -12.50 0.40 2.05
C LEU A 91 -11.79 -0.90 2.38
N TYR A 92 -10.53 -0.82 2.82
CA TYR A 92 -9.73 -2.00 3.11
C TYR A 92 -8.85 -1.82 4.35
N GLY A 93 -8.57 -2.96 5.00
CA GLY A 93 -7.49 -3.13 5.97
C GLY A 93 -6.38 -3.99 5.37
N GLN A 94 -5.14 -3.73 5.72
CA GLN A 94 -3.96 -4.40 5.16
C GLN A 94 -2.92 -4.71 6.24
N PRO A 95 -3.03 -5.84 6.96
CA PRO A 95 -1.89 -6.39 7.70
C PRO A 95 -0.73 -6.63 6.75
N THR A 96 0.46 -6.18 7.13
CA THR A 96 1.68 -6.26 6.32
C THR A 96 2.86 -6.63 7.20
N LEU A 97 3.64 -7.61 6.76
CA LEU A 97 4.95 -7.92 7.31
C LEU A 97 6.02 -7.18 6.53
N PHE A 98 7.00 -6.61 7.25
CA PHE A 98 8.12 -5.88 6.69
C PHE A 98 9.41 -6.52 7.18
N VAL A 99 10.29 -6.90 6.26
CA VAL A 99 11.66 -7.28 6.61
C VAL A 99 12.52 -6.04 6.43
N PHE A 100 13.21 -5.60 7.48
CA PHE A 100 14.18 -4.52 7.37
C PHE A 100 15.57 -5.14 7.41
N SER A 101 16.39 -4.88 6.39
CA SER A 101 17.76 -5.38 6.33
C SER A 101 18.73 -4.22 6.10
N GLY A 102 19.78 -4.13 6.92
CA GLY A 102 20.83 -3.12 6.78
C GLY A 102 22.01 -3.41 7.71
N ASN A 103 23.24 -3.17 7.23
CA ASN A 103 24.52 -3.30 7.95
C ASN A 103 24.52 -4.40 9.03
N ASP A 104 24.36 -5.65 8.59
CA ASP A 104 24.45 -6.88 9.38
C ASP A 104 23.27 -7.21 10.32
N ASN A 105 22.20 -6.41 10.32
CA ASN A 105 21.00 -6.71 11.09
C ASN A 105 19.77 -6.94 10.19
N THR A 106 18.92 -7.89 10.58
CA THR A 106 17.62 -8.14 9.95
C THR A 106 16.54 -8.14 11.01
N ASP A 107 15.51 -7.33 10.79
CA ASP A 107 14.37 -7.19 11.69
C ASP A 107 13.06 -7.49 10.96
N LEU A 108 12.12 -8.14 11.63
CA LEU A 108 10.80 -8.45 11.10
C LEU A 108 9.76 -7.65 11.87
N LYS A 109 9.09 -6.73 11.18
CA LYS A 109 8.06 -5.88 11.78
C LYS A 109 6.69 -6.17 11.22
N PHE A 110 5.68 -5.88 12.02
CA PHE A 110 4.27 -5.97 11.65
C PHE A 110 3.63 -4.59 11.62
N GLY A 111 2.99 -4.26 10.50
CA GLY A 111 2.19 -3.04 10.35
C GLY A 111 0.75 -3.36 9.96
N LEU A 112 -0.15 -2.44 10.32
CA LEU A 112 -1.54 -2.47 9.87
C LEU A 112 -1.83 -1.21 9.06
N GLY A 113 -2.21 -1.40 7.80
CA GLY A 113 -2.69 -0.34 6.93
C GLY A 113 -4.21 -0.26 6.91
N PHE A 114 -4.75 0.94 6.71
CA PHE A 114 -6.16 1.17 6.37
C PHE A 114 -6.22 2.11 5.18
N GLY A 115 -7.13 1.88 4.25
CA GLY A 115 -7.24 2.75 3.08
C GLY A 115 -8.57 2.68 2.36
N GLY A 116 -8.70 3.58 1.39
CA GLY A 116 -9.82 3.69 0.49
C GLY A 116 -9.34 3.80 -0.95
N ASP A 117 -9.91 2.97 -1.84
CA ASP A 117 -9.82 3.12 -3.30
C ASP A 117 -11.10 3.81 -3.78
N PHE A 118 -10.98 4.93 -4.48
CA PHE A 118 -12.10 5.71 -5.00
C PHE A 118 -12.01 5.77 -6.51
N LYS A 119 -13.07 5.34 -7.19
CA LYS A 119 -13.13 5.40 -8.65
C LYS A 119 -13.37 6.83 -9.12
N VAL A 120 -12.47 7.36 -9.94
CA VAL A 120 -12.53 8.72 -10.49
C VAL A 120 -12.65 8.66 -12.02
N GLY A 121 -13.88 8.55 -12.50
CA GLY A 121 -14.16 8.43 -13.94
C GLY A 121 -13.91 7.01 -14.47
N GLN A 122 -13.44 6.90 -15.71
CA GLN A 122 -13.29 5.59 -16.39
C GLN A 122 -11.90 4.98 -16.28
N ALA A 123 -10.85 5.80 -16.12
CA ALA A 123 -9.45 5.37 -16.26
C ALA A 123 -8.56 5.71 -15.06
N LEU A 124 -9.08 6.42 -14.05
CA LEU A 124 -8.31 6.88 -12.91
C LEU A 124 -9.00 6.46 -11.61
N ASP A 125 -8.24 5.89 -10.69
CA ASP A 125 -8.66 5.70 -9.31
C ASP A 125 -7.74 6.49 -8.38
N LEU A 126 -8.32 7.07 -7.33
CA LEU A 126 -7.59 7.71 -6.23
C LEU A 126 -7.51 6.73 -5.07
N ARG A 127 -6.31 6.52 -4.52
CA ARG A 127 -6.10 5.75 -3.29
C ARG A 127 -5.58 6.64 -2.18
N VAL A 128 -6.12 6.47 -1.00
CA VAL A 128 -5.61 7.09 0.23
C VAL A 128 -5.46 6.00 1.28
N SER A 129 -4.31 5.96 1.96
CA SER A 129 -4.09 5.00 3.05
C SER A 129 -3.28 5.58 4.20
N ALA A 130 -3.41 4.96 5.36
CA ALA A 130 -2.66 5.25 6.57
C ALA A 130 -2.08 3.96 7.14
N GLY A 131 -0.82 4.01 7.60
CA GLY A 131 -0.13 2.90 8.26
C GLY A 131 0.07 3.16 9.76
N VAL A 132 -0.14 2.12 10.58
CA VAL A 132 0.07 2.15 12.05
C VAL A 132 0.76 0.85 12.54
N PHE A 133 1.05 0.78 13.85
CA PHE A 133 1.84 -0.27 14.54
C PHE A 133 3.36 -0.18 14.32
N ASP A 134 4.06 -1.31 14.22
CA ASP A 134 5.52 -1.41 14.30
C ASP A 134 6.19 -1.25 12.92
N GLY A 135 5.39 -1.33 11.84
CA GLY A 135 5.82 -0.97 10.48
C GLY A 135 5.89 0.55 10.23
N PRO A 136 6.10 0.96 8.96
CA PRO A 136 6.06 2.38 8.58
C PRO A 136 4.74 3.06 8.98
N LYS A 137 4.85 4.17 9.72
CA LYS A 137 3.72 4.99 10.16
C LYS A 137 3.61 6.21 9.28
N GLY A 138 2.42 6.48 8.74
CA GLY A 138 2.27 7.62 7.83
C GLY A 138 1.01 7.58 7.00
N LEU A 139 0.94 8.52 6.07
CA LEU A 139 -0.11 8.64 5.07
C LEU A 139 0.48 8.43 3.68
N ALA A 140 -0.29 7.75 2.82
CA ALA A 140 0.03 7.62 1.41
C ALA A 140 -1.16 8.07 0.56
N VAL A 141 -0.86 8.78 -0.54
CA VAL A 141 -1.83 9.16 -1.56
C VAL A 141 -1.34 8.64 -2.89
N SER A 142 -2.22 7.99 -3.66
CA SER A 142 -1.85 7.38 -4.93
C SER A 142 -2.83 7.69 -6.03
N LEU A 143 -2.29 7.86 -7.23
CA LEU A 143 -3.06 7.91 -8.46
C LEU A 143 -2.83 6.59 -9.22
N VAL A 144 -3.93 5.93 -9.57
CA VAL A 144 -3.91 4.63 -10.23
C VAL A 144 -4.52 4.78 -11.61
N TRP A 145 -3.69 4.59 -12.63
CA TRP A 145 -4.16 4.55 -14.01
C TRP A 145 -4.60 3.13 -14.37
N ILE A 146 -5.86 2.96 -14.74
CA ILE A 146 -6.45 1.68 -15.13
C ILE A 146 -6.59 1.63 -16.66
N ARG A 147 -6.11 0.54 -17.25
CA ARG A 147 -6.22 0.26 -18.69
C ARG A 147 -6.96 -1.05 -18.95
#